data_AF-D0W8D6-F1
#
_entry.id   AF-D0W8D6-F1
#
_cell.length_a   1.000
_cell.length_b   1.000
_cell.length_c   1.000
_cell.angle_alpha   90.00
_cell.angle_beta   90.00
_cell.angle_gamma   90.00
#
_symmetry.space_group_name_H-M   'P 1'
#
loop_
_entity.id
_entity.type
_entity.pdbx_description
1 polymer ?
#
loop_
_entity_poly.entity_id
_entity_poly.type
_entity_poly.pdbx_seq_one_letter_code
_entity_poly.pdbx_strand_id
1 'polypeptide(L)'
;MKPAVWAALLLCACTSNFGDREHQFLRDQTEEKIAQFAVRGKTTRAEVEARFGRQNPFGCYAYHEVSLPLYNFLPTNFIYMKSERRHWEWCVDYDGEGVVRDYRFTHKVEKDERSVIRDAVGVIRKEAGKSLSQPEK
;
A
#
# COMPACT_ATOMS: atom_id res chain seq x y z
N MET A 1 -9.21 -23.08 -25.38
CA MET A 1 -9.79 -22.07 -24.46
C MET A 1 -10.55 -21.04 -25.28
N LYS A 2 -11.80 -20.71 -24.89
CA LYS A 2 -12.69 -19.83 -25.69
C LYS A 2 -12.27 -18.35 -25.56
N PRO A 3 -12.37 -17.53 -26.61
CA PRO A 3 -11.96 -16.11 -26.61
C PRO A 3 -12.64 -15.25 -25.54
N ALA A 4 -13.84 -15.64 -25.08
CA ALA A 4 -14.54 -15.00 -23.97
C ALA A 4 -13.75 -15.05 -22.64
N VAL A 5 -12.94 -16.09 -22.42
CA VAL A 5 -12.13 -16.24 -21.19
C VAL A 5 -10.96 -15.24 -21.19
N TRP A 6 -10.36 -14.98 -22.35
CA TRP A 6 -9.31 -13.96 -22.50
C TRP A 6 -9.85 -12.55 -22.30
N ALA A 7 -11.04 -12.25 -22.86
CA ALA A 7 -11.70 -10.97 -22.65
C ALA A 7 -12.04 -10.73 -21.17
N ALA A 8 -12.54 -11.75 -20.46
CA ALA A 8 -12.84 -11.67 -19.03
C ALA A 8 -11.57 -11.48 -18.18
N LEU A 9 -10.47 -12.18 -18.50
CA LEU A 9 -9.19 -12.01 -17.81
C LEU A 9 -8.57 -10.63 -18.06
N LEU A 10 -8.64 -10.10 -19.29
CA LEU A 10 -8.17 -8.76 -19.61
C LEU A 10 -9.03 -7.68 -18.94
N LEU A 11 -10.34 -7.86 -18.84
CA LEU A 11 -11.24 -6.95 -18.11
C LEU A 11 -10.97 -6.98 -16.60
N CYS A 12 -10.75 -8.14 -16.00
CA CYS A 12 -10.39 -8.25 -14.58
C CYS A 12 -9.01 -7.66 -14.26
N ALA A 13 -8.04 -7.75 -15.18
CA ALA A 13 -6.74 -7.11 -15.02
C ALA A 13 -6.87 -5.57 -15.03
N CYS A 14 -7.76 -5.02 -15.88
CA CYS A 14 -8.05 -3.59 -15.92
C CYS A 14 -8.77 -3.10 -14.66
N THR A 15 -9.76 -3.84 -14.13
CA THR A 15 -10.49 -3.43 -12.92
C THR A 15 -9.67 -3.54 -11.64
N SER A 16 -8.70 -4.47 -11.57
CA SER A 16 -7.80 -4.58 -10.40
C SER A 16 -6.95 -3.32 -10.19
N ASN A 17 -6.65 -2.59 -11.26
CA ASN A 17 -5.82 -1.37 -11.22
C ASN A 17 -6.64 -0.09 -10.96
N PHE A 18 -7.97 -0.17 -10.95
CA PHE A 18 -8.84 0.99 -10.67
C PHE A 18 -9.00 1.24 -9.18
N GLY A 19 -9.14 0.18 -8.36
CA GLY A 19 -9.21 0.31 -6.89
C GLY A 19 -7.93 0.90 -6.31
N ASP A 20 -6.77 0.51 -6.83
CA ASP A 20 -5.46 1.06 -6.43
C ASP A 20 -5.25 2.53 -6.85
N ARG A 21 -6.09 3.08 -7.74
CA ARG A 21 -6.01 4.50 -8.15
C ARG A 21 -7.00 5.40 -7.42
N GLU A 22 -7.92 4.85 -6.64
CA GLU A 22 -8.77 5.66 -5.77
C GLU A 22 -7.86 6.45 -4.80
N HIS A 23 -8.15 7.74 -4.68
CA HIS A 23 -7.42 8.67 -3.79
C HIS A 23 -5.93 8.89 -4.09
N GLN A 24 -5.46 8.62 -5.32
CA GLN A 24 -4.08 8.90 -5.75
C GLN A 24 -3.61 10.34 -5.47
N PHE A 25 -4.53 11.30 -5.37
CA PHE A 25 -4.24 12.68 -4.99
C PHE A 25 -3.47 12.80 -3.66
N LEU A 26 -3.61 11.82 -2.76
CA LEU A 26 -2.92 11.75 -1.47
C LEU A 26 -1.40 11.73 -1.62
N ARG A 27 -0.88 11.22 -2.74
CA ARG A 27 0.57 11.18 -3.02
C ARG A 27 1.21 12.56 -3.07
N ASP A 28 0.43 13.58 -3.49
CA ASP A 28 0.89 14.96 -3.62
C ASP A 28 0.48 15.84 -2.41
N GLN A 29 -0.21 15.26 -1.43
CA GLN A 29 -0.62 15.94 -0.21
C GLN A 29 0.45 15.87 0.88
N THR A 30 0.53 16.94 1.66
CA THR A 30 1.25 16.98 2.94
C THR A 30 0.26 17.32 4.05
N GLU A 31 0.67 17.12 5.30
CA GLU A 31 -0.16 17.50 6.44
C GLU A 31 -0.50 18.99 6.41
N GLU A 32 0.42 19.87 5.98
CA GLU A 32 0.14 21.31 5.88
C GLU A 32 -0.88 21.62 4.78
N LYS A 33 -0.81 20.97 3.61
CA LYS A 33 -1.78 21.18 2.53
C LYS A 33 -3.18 20.73 2.93
N ILE A 34 -3.27 19.61 3.66
CA ILE A 34 -4.53 19.13 4.21
C ILE A 34 -5.05 20.10 5.27
N ALA A 35 -4.19 20.59 6.18
CA ALA A 35 -4.55 21.54 7.21
C ALA A 35 -5.08 22.88 6.65
N GLN A 36 -4.53 23.33 5.52
CA GLN A 36 -4.98 24.54 4.83
C GLN A 36 -6.38 24.39 4.23
N PHE A 37 -6.77 23.17 3.84
CA PHE A 37 -8.06 22.90 3.22
C PHE A 37 -9.12 22.45 4.22
N ALA A 38 -8.80 21.49 5.08
CA ALA A 38 -9.71 20.91 6.08
C ALA A 38 -9.66 21.70 7.38
N VAL A 39 -10.08 22.97 7.29
CA VAL A 39 -10.09 23.89 8.42
C VAL A 39 -11.21 23.49 9.38
N ARG A 40 -10.80 23.13 10.61
CA ARG A 40 -11.71 22.72 11.69
C ARG A 40 -12.79 23.78 11.92
N GLY A 41 -14.04 23.35 11.98
CA GLY A 41 -15.22 24.19 12.21
C GLY A 41 -15.61 25.09 11.03
N LYS A 42 -14.97 24.96 9.86
CA LYS A 42 -15.31 25.75 8.66
C LYS A 42 -15.62 24.88 7.46
N THR A 43 -14.73 23.93 7.16
CA THR A 43 -14.88 23.11 5.96
C THR A 43 -15.99 22.09 6.16
N THR A 44 -16.89 21.97 5.19
CA THR A 44 -18.00 21.02 5.25
C THR A 44 -17.64 19.71 4.54
N ARG A 45 -18.30 18.62 4.93
CA ARG A 45 -18.18 17.31 4.27
C ARG A 45 -18.45 17.40 2.77
N ALA A 46 -19.43 18.20 2.37
CA ALA A 46 -19.77 18.40 0.96
C ALA A 46 -18.62 19.05 0.18
N GLU A 47 -17.92 20.03 0.76
CA GLU A 47 -16.75 20.65 0.14
C GLU A 47 -15.57 19.68 0.02
N VAL A 48 -15.35 18.85 1.05
CA VAL A 48 -14.31 17.81 1.02
C VAL A 48 -14.63 16.78 -0.07
N GLU A 49 -15.86 16.26 -0.11
CA GLU A 49 -16.27 15.26 -1.08
C GLU A 49 -16.34 15.83 -2.52
N ALA A 50 -16.69 17.09 -2.69
CA ALA A 50 -16.67 17.76 -3.99
C ALA A 50 -15.25 17.88 -4.56
N ARG A 51 -14.25 18.05 -3.68
CA ARG A 51 -12.85 18.22 -4.09
C ARG A 51 -12.12 16.89 -4.30
N PHE A 52 -12.32 15.95 -3.38
CA PHE A 52 -11.51 14.72 -3.31
C PHE A 52 -12.29 13.46 -3.64
N GLY A 53 -13.60 13.59 -3.92
CA GLY A 53 -14.50 12.47 -4.09
C GLY A 53 -14.92 11.87 -2.76
N ARG A 54 -15.63 10.75 -2.82
CA ARG A 54 -16.12 10.06 -1.62
C ARG A 54 -14.99 9.33 -0.91
N GLN A 55 -15.12 9.28 0.41
CA GLN A 55 -14.29 8.43 1.27
C GLN A 55 -14.55 6.95 0.98
N ASN A 56 -13.61 6.10 1.40
CA ASN A 56 -13.83 4.67 1.42
C ASN A 56 -14.97 4.29 2.40
N PRO A 57 -15.52 3.07 2.35
CA PRO A 57 -16.56 2.61 3.27
C PRO A 57 -16.16 2.64 4.76
N PHE A 58 -14.87 2.74 5.06
CA PHE A 58 -14.32 2.81 6.40
C PHE A 58 -14.17 4.25 6.93
N GLY A 59 -14.57 5.27 6.14
CA GLY A 59 -14.56 6.67 6.54
C GLY A 59 -13.24 7.42 6.34
N CYS A 60 -12.30 6.85 5.58
CA CYS A 60 -11.01 7.48 5.29
C CYS A 60 -10.73 7.53 3.79
N TYR A 61 -9.84 8.43 3.39
CA TYR A 61 -9.18 8.38 2.10
C TYR A 61 -7.91 7.54 2.26
N ALA A 62 -7.69 6.55 1.41
CA ALA A 62 -6.55 5.65 1.55
C ALA A 62 -5.93 5.39 0.18
N TYR A 63 -4.60 5.52 0.11
CA TYR A 63 -3.83 5.23 -1.09
C TYR A 63 -2.62 4.37 -0.74
N HIS A 64 -2.32 3.40 -1.59
CA HIS A 64 -1.22 2.46 -1.42
C HIS A 64 -0.36 2.44 -2.68
N GLU A 65 0.94 2.52 -2.52
CA GLU A 65 1.90 2.39 -3.62
C GLU A 65 2.93 1.32 -3.25
N VAL A 66 3.15 0.38 -4.16
CA VAL A 66 4.19 -0.64 -4.03
C VAL A 66 5.20 -0.42 -5.13
N SER A 67 6.43 -0.06 -4.76
CA SER A 67 7.55 -0.11 -5.69
C SER A 67 7.95 -1.57 -5.90
N LEU A 68 7.85 -2.02 -7.15
CA LEU A 68 8.31 -3.34 -7.55
C LEU A 68 9.84 -3.46 -7.33
N PRO A 69 10.34 -4.67 -7.05
CA PRO A 69 11.75 -4.87 -6.73
C PRO A 69 12.66 -4.40 -7.88
N LEU A 70 13.54 -3.44 -7.58
CA LEU A 70 14.63 -3.07 -8.47
C LEU A 70 15.67 -4.19 -8.48
N TYR A 71 15.78 -4.92 -9.58
CA TYR A 71 16.83 -5.91 -9.79
C TYR A 71 18.16 -5.20 -10.07
N ASN A 72 18.97 -4.98 -9.03
CA ASN A 72 20.37 -4.62 -9.24
C ASN A 72 21.18 -5.90 -9.46
N PHE A 73 21.47 -6.20 -10.73
CA PHE A 73 22.45 -7.22 -11.10
C PHE A 73 23.86 -6.67 -10.85
N LEU A 74 24.29 -6.65 -9.60
CA LEU A 74 25.71 -6.43 -9.27
C LEU A 74 26.49 -7.73 -9.56
N PRO A 75 27.76 -7.64 -10.03
CA PRO A 75 28.57 -8.79 -10.42
C PRO A 75 28.92 -9.75 -9.27
N THR A 76 28.68 -9.33 -8.03
CA THR A 76 28.65 -10.19 -6.85
C THR A 76 27.23 -10.75 -6.71
N ASN A 77 27.04 -12.06 -6.96
CA ASN A 77 25.81 -12.89 -7.00
C ASN A 77 24.71 -12.69 -5.92
N PHE A 78 24.42 -11.48 -5.47
CA PHE A 78 23.43 -11.14 -4.46
C PHE A 78 22.27 -10.42 -5.15
N ILE A 79 21.17 -11.16 -5.37
CA ILE A 79 19.90 -10.56 -5.79
C ILE A 79 19.31 -9.86 -4.57
N TYR A 80 19.43 -8.53 -4.52
CA TYR A 80 18.76 -7.69 -3.53
C TYR A 80 17.39 -7.31 -4.07
N MET A 81 16.33 -7.85 -3.47
CA MET A 81 14.98 -7.36 -3.71
C MET A 81 14.70 -6.26 -2.69
N LYS A 82 14.84 -4.99 -3.12
CA LYS A 82 14.31 -3.86 -2.35
C LYS A 82 12.92 -3.56 -2.87
N SER A 83 11.91 -3.82 -2.06
CA SER A 83 10.57 -3.30 -2.32
C SER A 83 10.20 -2.31 -1.22
N GLU A 84 9.57 -1.22 -1.61
CA GLU A 84 9.07 -0.20 -0.70
C GLU A 84 7.56 -0.10 -0.88
N ARG A 85 6.84 -0.28 0.22
CA ARG A 85 5.40 -0.08 0.31
C ARG A 85 5.15 1.25 1.00
N ARG A 86 4.46 2.14 0.33
CA ARG A 86 4.01 3.42 0.87
C ARG A 86 2.51 3.39 1.05
N HIS A 87 2.05 3.90 2.17
CA HIS A 87 0.64 4.00 2.48
C HIS A 87 0.34 5.39 3.01
N TRP A 88 -0.60 6.06 2.35
CA TRP A 88 -1.19 7.31 2.79
C TRP A 88 -2.61 7.07 3.24
N GLU A 89 -2.96 7.64 4.38
CA GLU A 89 -4.30 7.57 4.95
C GLU A 89 -4.69 8.95 5.48
N TRP A 90 -5.87 9.41 5.10
CA TRP A 90 -6.45 10.64 5.59
C TRP A 90 -7.88 10.41 6.07
N CYS A 91 -8.08 10.45 7.38
CA CYS A 91 -9.40 10.31 8.00
C CYS A 91 -9.89 11.69 8.43
N VAL A 92 -11.16 11.99 8.14
CA VAL A 92 -11.79 13.26 8.52
C VAL A 92 -12.98 12.95 9.42
N ASP A 93 -12.92 13.49 10.63
CA ASP A 93 -14.01 13.41 11.60
C ASP A 93 -14.93 14.60 11.37
N TYR A 94 -16.19 14.32 11.07
CA TYR A 94 -17.23 15.34 10.98
C TYR A 94 -18.06 15.41 12.27
N ASP A 95 -18.55 16.59 12.59
CA ASP A 95 -19.58 16.75 13.63
C ASP A 95 -20.98 16.37 13.13
N GLY A 96 -21.99 16.55 13.98
CA GLY A 96 -23.38 16.23 13.65
C GLY A 96 -23.98 17.08 12.53
N GLU A 97 -23.38 18.22 12.21
CA GLU A 97 -23.79 19.11 11.12
C GLU A 97 -23.01 18.82 9.82
N GLY A 98 -22.06 17.88 9.86
CA GLY A 98 -21.23 17.52 8.72
C GLY A 98 -20.06 18.47 8.50
N VAL A 99 -19.65 19.24 9.51
CA VAL A 99 -18.49 20.13 9.47
C VAL A 99 -17.27 19.39 10.01
N VAL A 100 -16.07 19.67 9.45
CA VAL A 100 -14.81 19.06 9.90
C VAL A 100 -14.58 19.42 11.38
N ARG A 101 -14.66 18.41 12.25
CA ARG A 101 -14.33 18.52 13.68
C ARG A 101 -12.84 18.32 13.90
N ASP A 102 -12.30 17.27 13.30
CA ASP A 102 -10.89 16.93 13.36
C ASP A 102 -10.47 16.13 12.12
N TYR A 103 -9.17 15.92 11.94
CA TYR A 103 -8.66 15.04 10.91
C TYR A 103 -7.34 14.41 11.34
N ARG A 104 -7.01 13.27 10.73
CA ARG A 104 -5.75 12.57 10.92
C ARG A 104 -5.16 12.24 9.57
N PHE A 105 -3.94 12.70 9.32
CA PHE A 105 -3.16 12.32 8.16
C PHE A 105 -2.01 11.41 8.59
N THR A 106 -1.83 10.31 7.88
CA THR A 106 -0.81 9.31 8.16
C THR A 106 -0.09 8.95 6.86
N HIS A 107 1.23 8.97 6.87
CA HIS A 107 2.07 8.44 5.78
C HIS A 107 3.05 7.42 6.37
N LYS A 108 2.89 6.14 5.99
CA LYS A 108 3.75 5.03 6.42
C LYS A 108 4.56 4.54 5.24
N VAL A 109 5.86 4.33 5.48
CA VAL A 109 6.79 3.75 4.51
C VAL A 109 7.40 2.50 5.11
N GLU A 110 7.09 1.35 4.51
CA GLU A 110 7.65 0.05 4.87
C GLU A 110 8.65 -0.38 3.80
N LYS A 111 9.89 -0.63 4.20
CA LYS A 111 10.94 -1.13 3.32
C LYS A 111 11.14 -2.61 3.62
N ASP A 112 10.90 -3.47 2.62
CA ASP A 112 11.24 -4.88 2.71
C ASP A 112 12.57 -5.09 1.98
N GLU A 113 13.64 -5.31 2.75
CA GLU A 113 14.94 -5.74 2.26
C GLU A 113 15.07 -7.25 2.46
N ARG A 114 14.43 -8.03 1.57
CA ARG A 114 14.68 -9.47 1.54
C ARG A 114 15.93 -9.76 0.72
N SER A 115 16.98 -10.18 1.41
CA SER A 115 18.03 -10.96 0.78
C SER A 115 17.49 -12.38 0.59
N VAL A 116 17.19 -12.76 -0.66
CA VAL A 116 16.75 -14.12 -1.03
C VAL A 116 17.74 -15.18 -0.52
N ILE A 117 19.03 -14.81 -0.40
CA ILE A 117 20.08 -15.69 0.12
C ILE A 117 19.95 -15.91 1.63
N ARG A 118 19.60 -14.90 2.43
CA ARG A 118 19.46 -15.07 3.89
C ARG A 118 18.31 -16.02 4.22
N ASP A 119 17.19 -15.90 3.52
CA ASP A 119 16.04 -16.78 3.72
C ASP A 119 16.33 -18.20 3.20
N ALA A 120 17.02 -18.34 2.06
CA ALA A 120 17.46 -19.65 1.57
C ALA A 120 18.48 -20.32 2.51
N VAL A 121 19.45 -19.58 3.04
CA VAL A 121 20.41 -20.09 4.05
C VAL A 121 19.69 -20.47 5.34
N GLY A 122 18.69 -19.69 5.77
CA GLY A 122 17.85 -20.03 6.92
C GLY A 122 17.08 -21.33 6.73
N VAL A 123 16.49 -21.55 5.55
CA VAL A 123 15.80 -22.80 5.18
C VAL A 123 16.79 -23.96 5.11
N ILE A 124 17.92 -23.80 4.41
CA ILE A 124 18.96 -24.84 4.31
C ILE A 124 19.50 -25.22 5.70
N ARG A 125 19.72 -24.24 6.58
CA ARG A 125 20.21 -24.52 7.95
C ARG A 125 19.15 -25.20 8.82
N LYS A 126 17.87 -24.89 8.61
CA LYS A 126 16.74 -25.52 9.32
C LYS A 126 16.47 -26.93 8.81
N GLU A 127 16.64 -27.18 7.52
CA GLU A 127 16.58 -28.49 6.87
C GLU A 127 17.79 -29.36 7.27
N ALA A 128 19.00 -28.81 7.23
CA ALA A 128 20.23 -29.48 7.66
C ALA A 128 20.22 -29.80 9.16
N GLY A 129 19.67 -28.90 10.00
CA GLY A 129 19.48 -29.16 11.43
C GLY A 129 18.49 -30.28 11.73
N LYS A 130 17.48 -30.50 10.87
CA LYS A 130 16.58 -31.66 10.97
C LYS A 130 17.27 -32.95 10.52
N SER A 131 18.07 -32.88 9.45
CA SER A 131 18.83 -34.04 8.94
C SER A 131 19.84 -34.60 9.96
N LEU A 132 20.39 -33.76 10.85
CA LEU A 132 21.35 -34.17 11.88
C LEU A 132 20.70 -34.75 13.16
N SER A 133 19.37 -34.74 13.24
CA SER A 133 18.62 -35.19 14.42
C SER A 133 17.97 -36.57 14.27
N GLN A 134 18.29 -37.32 13.21
CA GLN A 134 17.99 -38.76 13.18
C GLN A 134 19.06 -39.51 13.99
N PRO A 135 18.71 -40.18 15.10
CA PRO A 135 19.64 -41.07 15.76
C PRO A 135 19.82 -42.31 14.89
N GLU A 136 21.08 -42.67 14.61
CA GLU A 136 21.43 -43.97 14.06
C GLU A 136 20.82 -45.06 14.95
N LYS A 137 20.10 -46.00 14.32
CA LYS A 137 19.65 -47.26 14.92
C LYS A 137 20.42 -48.40 14.31
#